data_AF-A0A957M3S2-F1
#
_entry.id   AF-A0A957M3S2-F1
#
_cell.length_a   1.000
_cell.length_b   1.000
_cell.length_c   1.000
_cell.angle_alpha   90.00
_cell.angle_beta   90.00
_cell.angle_gamma   90.00
#
_symmetry.space_group_name_H-M   'P 1'
#
loop_
_entity.id
_entity.type
_entity.pdbx_description
1 polymer ?
#
loop_
_entity_poly.entity_id
_entity_poly.type
_entity_poly.pdbx_seq_one_letter_code
_entity_poly.pdbx_strand_id
1 'polypeptide(L)' 'MGTDWWSDDGRIWRRYVAATTLEGDLVVLFYDVLREGWFLEKLYD' A
#
# COMPACT_ATOMS: atom_id res chain seq x y z
N MET A 1 -5.24 14.08 -21.38
CA MET A 1 -4.45 14.45 -20.19
C MET A 1 -3.92 13.14 -19.63
N GLY A 2 -2.66 12.84 -19.92
CA GLY A 2 -2.02 11.59 -19.54
C GLY A 2 -1.74 11.61 -18.05
N THR A 3 -2.08 10.52 -17.37
CA THR A 3 -1.71 10.32 -15.97
C THR A 3 -0.21 10.07 -15.93
N ASP A 4 0.57 11.12 -15.66
CA ASP A 4 2.02 11.05 -15.53
C ASP A 4 2.39 10.31 -14.24
N TRP A 5 2.31 8.97 -14.30
CA TRP A 5 2.71 8.03 -13.24
C TRP A 5 4.22 8.04 -12.93
N TRP A 6 5.00 8.84 -13.68
CA TRP A 6 6.44 8.95 -13.60
C TRP A 6 6.93 10.34 -13.12
N SER A 7 6.05 11.31 -12.87
CA SER A 7 6.45 12.62 -12.37
C SER A 7 6.93 12.53 -10.91
N ASP A 8 8.11 13.10 -10.63
CA ASP A 8 8.74 13.07 -9.28
C ASP A 8 7.95 13.86 -8.23
N ASP A 9 6.95 14.65 -8.64
CA ASP A 9 6.07 15.45 -7.76
C ASP A 9 4.88 14.65 -7.18
N GLY A 10 4.84 13.34 -7.41
CA GLY A 10 3.75 12.46 -6.96
C GLY A 10 4.21 11.04 -6.61
N ARG A 11 5.51 10.83 -6.39
CA ARG A 11 6.11 9.51 -6.21
C ARG A 11 5.84 8.97 -4.81
N ILE A 12 4.64 8.41 -4.64
CA ILE A 12 4.24 7.71 -3.42
C ILE A 12 5.03 6.38 -3.37
N TRP A 13 6.11 6.35 -2.60
CA TRP A 13 6.91 5.13 -2.39
C TRP A 13 6.17 4.17 -1.46
N ARG A 14 5.37 3.28 -2.07
CA ARG A 14 4.64 2.21 -1.37
C ARG A 14 5.23 0.85 -1.68
N ARG A 15 5.48 0.05 -0.63
CA ARG A 15 5.79 -1.38 -0.77
C ARG A 15 4.59 -2.20 -0.33
N TYR A 16 4.02 -2.99 -1.23
CA TYR A 16 2.83 -3.78 -0.96
C TYR A 16 3.19 -5.19 -0.47
N VAL A 17 2.42 -5.69 0.50
CA VAL A 17 2.51 -7.06 1.02
C VAL A 17 1.11 -7.61 1.22
N ALA A 18 0.90 -8.86 0.82
CA ALA A 18 -0.27 -9.64 1.22
C ALA A 18 0.04 -10.43 2.50
N ALA A 19 -0.86 -10.39 3.47
CA ALA A 19 -0.72 -11.10 4.74
C ALA A 19 -2.08 -11.68 5.16
N THR A 20 -2.06 -12.60 6.12
CA THR A 20 -3.26 -13.16 6.73
C THR A 20 -3.37 -12.65 8.16
N THR A 21 -4.57 -12.21 8.57
CA THR A 21 -4.85 -11.82 9.95
C THR A 21 -4.81 -13.06 10.86
N LEU A 22 -4.83 -12.85 12.18
CA LEU A 22 -4.90 -13.97 13.13
C LEU A 22 -6.25 -14.69 13.06
N GLU A 23 -7.27 -13.98 12.58
CA GLU A 23 -8.63 -14.43 12.38
C GLU A 23 -8.79 -15.22 11.05
N GLY A 24 -7.79 -15.16 10.16
CA GLY A 24 -7.78 -15.91 8.90
C GLY A 24 -8.11 -15.09 7.66
N ASP A 25 -8.35 -13.78 7.80
CA ASP A 25 -8.71 -12.90 6.70
C ASP A 25 -7.50 -12.55 5.84
N LEU A 26 -7.69 -12.41 4.53
CA LEU A 26 -6.63 -11.93 3.66
C LEU A 26 -6.60 -10.39 3.67
N VAL A 27 -5.44 -9.81 3.92
CA VAL A 27 -5.21 -8.36 3.88
C VAL A 27 -4.11 -7.97 2.91
N VAL A 28 -4.23 -6.78 2.34
CA VAL A 28 -3.16 -6.11 1.60
C VAL A 28 -2.74 -4.89 2.40
N LEU A 29 -1.47 -4.86 2.76
CA LEU A 29 -0.82 -3.75 3.44
C LEU A 29 0.12 -3.02 2.47
N PHE A 30 0.34 -1.74 2.71
CA PHE A 30 1.47 -1.03 2.12
C PHE A 30 2.32 -0.34 3.18
N TYR A 31 3.64 -0.34 2.97
CA TYR A 31 4.56 0.50 3.72
C TYR A 31 4.72 1.84 3.02
N ASP A 32 4.36 2.93 3.70
CA ASP A 32 4.61 4.30 3.25
C ASP A 32 5.97 4.76 3.76
N VAL A 33 6.90 4.99 2.82
CA VAL A 33 8.27 5.43 3.17
C VAL A 33 8.29 6.86 3.72
N LEU A 34 7.36 7.73 3.32
CA LEU A 34 7.32 9.12 3.79
C LEU A 34 6.77 9.23 5.22
N ARG A 35 5.87 8.33 5.58
CA ARG A 35 5.25 8.26 6.92
C ARG A 35 5.91 7.23 7.83
N GLU A 36 6.89 6.50 7.31
CA GLU A 36 7.60 5.41 7.97
C GLU A 36 6.66 4.41 8.67
N GLY A 37 5.62 3.95 7.98
CA GLY A 37 4.58 3.12 8.61
C GLY A 37 3.88 2.15 7.67
N TRP A 38 3.29 1.11 8.25
CA TRP A 38 2.41 0.18 7.55
C TRP A 38 0.95 0.65 7.64
N PHE A 39 0.25 0.56 6.52
CA PHE A 39 -1.15 0.96 6.37
C PHE A 39 -1.93 -0.14 5.66
N LEU A 40 -3.22 -0.25 5.98
CA LEU A 40 -4.14 -1.20 5.34
C LEU A 40 -4.67 -0.61 4.02
N GLU A 41 -4.47 -1.33 2.92
CA GLU A 41 -5.06 -1.01 1.61
C GLU A 41 -6.42 -1.69 1.46
N LYS A 42 -6.49 -2.99 1.79
CA LYS A 42 -7.68 -3.81 1.57
C LYS A 42 -7.77 -4.99 2.54
N LEU A 43 -8.99 -5.30 2.94
CA LEU A 43 -9.37 -6.49 3.72
C LEU A 43 -10.35 -7.31 2.87
N TYR A 44 -10.16 -8.62 2.87
CA TYR A 44 -11.04 -9.59 2.23
C TYR A 44 -11.58 -10.52 3.32
N ASP A 45 -12.91 -10.53 3.46
CA ASP A 45 -13.72 -11.44 4.30
C ASP A 45 -14.13 -12.67 3.46
#